data_AF-A0A934VXR7-F1
#
_entry.id   AF-A0A934VXR7-F1
#
_cell.length_a   1.000
_cell.length_b   1.000
_cell.length_c   1.000
_cell.angle_alpha   90.00
_cell.angle_beta   90.00
_cell.angle_gamma   90.00
#
_symmetry.space_group_name_H-M   'P 1'
#
loop_
_entity.id
_entity.type
_entity.pdbx_description
1 polymer ?
#
loop_
_entity_poly.entity_id
_entity_poly.type
_entity_poly.pdbx_seq_one_letter_code
_entity_poly.pdbx_strand_id
1 'polypeptide(L)'
;MTNFLDGPAAGQVLMLSRAPRFLRVVQCGLKFDALDSVHDTPRENEKIHVYQLVGQPGGIFISARGGRGGAATVATYKLTSHQPEDEEVRGTDDWRDWTELNIHLLEE
;
A
#
# COMPACT_ATOMS: atom_id res chain seq x y z
N MET A 1 -4.09 -4.08 10.02
CA MET A 1 -5.18 -4.58 9.16
C MET A 1 -5.50 -3.55 8.11
N THR A 2 -5.15 -3.85 6.86
CA THR A 2 -5.39 -2.94 5.73
C THR A 2 -6.56 -3.44 4.89
N ASN A 3 -7.45 -2.53 4.52
CA ASN A 3 -8.60 -2.80 3.66
C ASN A 3 -8.45 -2.09 2.31
N PHE A 4 -8.77 -2.78 1.23
CA PHE A 4 -8.81 -2.22 -0.13
C PHE A 4 -10.27 -2.12 -0.58
N LEU A 5 -10.73 -0.90 -0.88
CA LEU A 5 -12.13 -0.62 -1.19
C LEU A 5 -12.54 -1.11 -2.58
N ASP A 6 -11.62 -1.11 -3.53
CA ASP A 6 -11.84 -1.40 -4.94
C ASP A 6 -10.56 -2.00 -5.58
N GLY A 7 -10.59 -2.16 -6.91
CA GLY A 7 -9.46 -2.65 -7.68
C GLY A 7 -9.16 -4.14 -7.51
N PRO A 8 -8.05 -4.62 -8.09
CA PRO A 8 -7.67 -6.04 -8.08
C PRO A 8 -7.48 -6.64 -6.68
N ALA A 9 -7.06 -5.83 -5.72
CA ALA A 9 -6.83 -6.24 -4.34
C ALA A 9 -8.08 -6.06 -3.45
N ALA A 10 -9.24 -5.71 -4.01
CA ALA A 10 -10.48 -5.55 -3.26
C ALA A 10 -10.80 -6.79 -2.41
N GLY A 11 -11.15 -6.56 -1.14
CA GLY A 11 -11.45 -7.63 -0.18
C GLY A 11 -10.23 -8.41 0.33
N GLN A 12 -9.01 -8.09 -0.12
CA GLN A 12 -7.79 -8.61 0.49
C GLN A 12 -7.51 -7.91 1.81
N VAL A 13 -6.97 -8.67 2.77
CA VAL A 13 -6.48 -8.13 4.04
C VAL A 13 -4.98 -8.35 4.09
N LEU A 14 -4.22 -7.27 3.89
CA LEU A 14 -2.77 -7.27 4.00
C LEU A 14 -2.33 -6.61 5.31
N MET A 15 -1.22 -7.08 5.87
CA MET A 15 -0.64 -6.54 7.09
C MET A 15 0.53 -5.64 6.73
N LEU A 16 0.33 -4.33 6.89
CA LEU A 16 1.39 -3.36 6.66
C LEU A 16 2.07 -3.00 7.98
N SER A 17 3.37 -2.74 7.89
CA SER A 17 4.16 -2.12 8.95
C SER A 17 3.96 -0.61 8.98
N ARG A 18 3.71 0.02 7.83
CA ARG A 18 3.46 1.46 7.67
C ARG A 18 2.18 1.72 6.86
N ALA A 19 1.61 2.91 6.98
CA ALA A 19 0.49 3.38 6.14
C ALA A 19 0.93 4.58 5.29
N PRO A 20 1.71 4.37 4.22
CA PRO A 20 2.10 5.46 3.31
C PRO A 20 0.88 6.03 2.57
N ARG A 21 0.93 7.31 2.17
CA ARG A 21 -0.19 7.95 1.45
C ARG A 21 -0.49 7.27 0.11
N PHE A 22 0.54 6.83 -0.59
CA PHE A 22 0.42 5.94 -1.74
C PHE A 22 1.10 4.61 -1.44
N LEU A 23 0.50 3.52 -1.89
CA LEU A 23 0.96 2.16 -1.65
C LEU A 23 1.02 1.40 -2.97
N ARG A 24 2.18 0.81 -3.26
CA ARG A 24 2.33 -0.13 -4.36
C ARG A 24 1.84 -1.50 -3.90
N VAL A 25 0.84 -2.02 -4.57
CA VAL A 25 0.33 -3.38 -4.37
C VAL A 25 0.72 -4.21 -5.56
N VAL A 26 1.52 -5.24 -5.33
CA VAL A 26 1.99 -6.14 -6.38
C VAL A 26 1.09 -7.35 -6.49
N GLN A 27 0.93 -7.85 -7.71
CA GLN A 27 0.13 -9.03 -8.02
C GLN A 27 0.96 -10.04 -8.81
N CYS A 28 0.99 -11.28 -8.31
CA CYS A 28 1.53 -12.44 -9.01
C CYS A 28 0.45 -13.53 -9.09
N GLY A 29 -0.25 -13.62 -10.22
CA GLY A 29 -1.41 -14.51 -10.37
C GLY A 29 -2.56 -14.07 -9.47
N LEU A 30 -2.94 -14.91 -8.50
CA LEU A 30 -3.98 -14.62 -7.51
C LEU A 30 -3.44 -14.10 -6.17
N LYS A 31 -2.12 -13.99 -6.03
CA LYS A 31 -1.48 -13.51 -4.80
C LYS A 31 -1.22 -12.01 -4.90
N PHE A 32 -1.49 -11.33 -3.81
CA PHE A 32 -1.22 -9.91 -3.62
C PHE A 32 -0.23 -9.72 -2.49
N ASP A 33 0.63 -8.73 -2.65
CA ASP A 33 1.51 -8.23 -1.59
C ASP A 33 1.57 -6.70 -1.65
N ALA A 34 1.92 -6.07 -0.54
CA ALA A 34 1.94 -4.62 -0.43
C ALA A 34 3.33 -4.14 -0.01
N LEU A 35 3.90 -3.25 -0.82
CA LEU A 35 5.24 -2.74 -0.63
C LEU A 35 5.18 -1.46 0.22
N ASP A 36 5.18 -1.64 1.55
CA ASP A 36 5.04 -0.56 2.52
C ASP A 36 6.38 -0.09 3.13
N SER A 37 7.49 -0.77 2.83
CA SER A 37 8.83 -0.33 3.17
C SER A 37 9.47 0.49 2.05
N VAL A 38 10.32 1.45 2.43
CA VAL A 38 11.04 2.34 1.49
C VAL A 38 12.13 1.64 0.67
N HIS A 39 12.44 0.38 1.01
CA HIS A 39 13.42 -0.46 0.33
C HIS A 39 12.76 -1.59 -0.46
N ASP A 40 11.43 -1.71 -0.39
CA ASP A 40 10.72 -2.75 -1.12
C ASP A 40 10.71 -2.42 -2.61
N THR A 41 11.00 -3.43 -3.42
CA THR A 41 11.02 -3.32 -4.87
C THR A 41 10.18 -4.45 -5.47
N PRO A 42 9.28 -4.14 -6.42
CA PRO A 42 8.49 -5.16 -7.11
C PRO A 42 9.37 -6.06 -7.98
N ARG A 43 9.04 -7.35 -8.05
CA ARG A 43 9.73 -8.32 -8.91
C ARG A 43 9.33 -8.14 -10.37
N GLU A 44 10.21 -8.50 -11.30
CA GLU A 44 10.02 -8.31 -12.74
C GLU A 44 8.72 -8.92 -13.29
N ASN A 45 8.24 -10.01 -12.69
CA ASN A 45 7.03 -10.71 -13.10
C ASN A 45 5.75 -10.27 -12.37
N GLU A 46 5.85 -9.29 -11.49
CA GLU A 46 4.73 -8.76 -10.72
C GLU A 46 4.09 -7.57 -11.42
N LYS A 47 2.76 -7.57 -11.50
CA LYS A 47 1.98 -6.41 -11.91
C LYS A 47 1.84 -5.46 -10.73
N ILE A 48 2.11 -4.18 -10.94
CA ILE A 48 2.03 -3.15 -9.91
C ILE A 48 0.69 -2.43 -10.05
N HIS A 49 -0.02 -2.27 -8.94
CA HIS A 49 -1.23 -1.47 -8.82
C HIS A 49 -1.01 -0.43 -7.73
N VAL A 50 -1.22 0.85 -8.03
CA VAL A 50 -1.05 1.92 -7.07
C VAL A 50 -2.38 2.23 -6.40
N TYR A 51 -2.36 2.23 -5.08
CA TYR A 51 -3.48 2.62 -4.25
C TYR A 51 -3.15 3.87 -3.45
N GLN A 52 -4.16 4.69 -3.19
CA GLN A 52 -4.08 5.85 -2.33
C GLN A 52 -4.81 5.60 -1.01
N LEU A 53 -4.25 6.14 0.07
CA LEU A 53 -4.83 6.10 1.40
C LEU A 53 -6.11 6.93 1.44
N VAL A 54 -7.12 6.41 2.15
CA VAL A 54 -8.42 7.06 2.37
C VAL A 54 -8.61 7.29 3.86
N GLY A 55 -8.83 8.55 4.22
CA GLY A 55 -8.99 8.96 5.62
C GLY A 55 -7.70 8.93 6.42
N GLN A 56 -7.82 8.97 7.75
CA GLN A 56 -6.67 8.91 8.64
C GLN A 56 -6.36 7.45 9.03
N PRO A 57 -5.11 6.99 8.89
CA PRO A 57 -4.71 5.67 9.33
C PRO A 57 -4.68 5.64 10.86
N GLY A 58 -5.08 4.51 11.43
CA GLY A 58 -5.06 4.26 12.87
C GLY A 58 -3.99 3.24 13.27
N GLY A 59 -3.70 3.18 14.56
CA GLY A 59 -2.93 2.09 15.17
C GLY A 59 -3.79 1.34 16.17
N ILE A 60 -3.75 0.01 16.13
CA ILE A 60 -4.36 -0.83 17.16
C ILE A 60 -3.28 -1.58 17.93
N PHE A 61 -3.45 -1.65 19.25
CA PHE A 61 -2.63 -2.52 20.10
C PHE A 61 -3.41 -3.80 20.39
N ILE A 62 -2.81 -4.93 20.02
CA ILE A 62 -3.36 -6.26 20.22
C ILE A 62 -2.72 -6.84 21.48
N SER A 63 -3.49 -6.91 22.56
CA SER A 63 -3.07 -7.61 23.79
C SER A 63 -3.40 -9.10 23.69
N ALA A 64 -2.40 -9.97 23.83
CA ALA A 64 -2.60 -11.42 23.90
C ALA A 64 -2.27 -11.93 25.32
N ARG A 65 -3.20 -12.66 25.96
CA ARG A 65 -2.97 -13.26 27.28
C ARG A 65 -2.07 -14.50 27.13
N GLY A 66 -0.85 -14.45 27.67
CA GLY A 66 0.11 -15.57 27.64
C GLY A 66 0.94 -15.69 26.35
N GLY A 67 0.89 -14.70 25.46
CA GLY A 67 1.65 -14.67 24.20
C GLY A 67 2.26 -13.29 23.91
N ARG A 68 2.88 -13.13 22.73
CA ARG A 68 3.36 -11.81 22.26
C ARG A 68 2.18 -11.01 21.71
N GLY A 69 1.78 -9.96 22.44
CA GLY A 69 0.97 -8.88 21.89
C GLY A 69 1.77 -8.08 20.84
N GLY A 70 1.09 -7.21 20.09
CA GLY A 70 1.72 -6.44 19.03
C GLY A 70 0.93 -5.19 18.65
N ALA A 71 1.59 -4.27 17.96
CA ALA A 71 0.91 -3.14 17.32
C ALA A 71 0.63 -3.49 15.85
N ALA A 72 -0.52 -3.07 15.33
CA ALA A 72 -0.85 -3.21 13.92
C ALA A 72 -1.42 -1.89 13.38
N THR A 73 -1.01 -1.54 12.17
CA THR A 73 -1.51 -0.36 11.44
C THR A 73 -2.86 -0.69 10.82
N VAL A 74 -3.87 0.17 11.00
CA VAL A 74 -5.17 0.08 10.35
C VAL A 74 -5.29 1.19 9.31
N ALA A 75 -5.46 0.80 8.05
CA ALA A 75 -5.52 1.74 6.95
C ALA A 75 -6.53 1.26 5.90
N THR A 76 -7.15 2.20 5.21
CA THR A 76 -8.07 1.93 4.10
C THR A 76 -7.52 2.57 2.85
N TYR A 77 -7.48 1.81 1.76
CA TYR A 77 -6.92 2.23 0.49
C TYR A 77 -7.97 2.09 -0.62
N LYS A 78 -7.90 2.98 -1.61
CA LYS A 78 -8.63 2.89 -2.88
C LYS A 78 -7.64 2.95 -4.03
N LEU A 79 -7.97 2.29 -5.13
CA LEU A 79 -7.18 2.29 -6.36
C LEU A 79 -7.11 3.72 -6.89
N THR A 80 -5.90 4.17 -7.21
CA THR A 80 -5.71 5.49 -7.80
C THR A 80 -6.43 5.54 -9.15
N SER A 81 -7.20 6.60 -9.40
CA SER A 81 -7.97 6.74 -10.64
C SER A 81 -7.09 6.81 -11.89
N HIS A 82 -5.89 7.38 -11.75
CA HIS A 82 -4.85 7.37 -12.77
C HIS A 82 -3.73 6.42 -12.32
N GLN A 83 -3.58 5.30 -13.01
CA GLN A 83 -2.48 4.37 -12.76
C GLN A 83 -1.23 4.85 -13.51
N PRO A 84 -0.11 5.08 -12.82
CA PRO A 84 1.15 5.39 -13.48
C PRO A 84 1.66 4.21 -14.30
N GLU A 85 2.58 4.49 -15.23
CA GLU A 85 3.22 3.44 -16.01
C GLU A 85 4.15 2.59 -15.14
N ASP A 86 4.37 1.32 -15.52
CA ASP A 86 5.16 0.37 -14.73
C ASP A 86 6.59 0.89 -14.48
N GLU A 87 7.19 1.55 -15.46
CA GLU A 87 8.52 2.16 -15.37
C GLU A 87 8.59 3.23 -14.27
N GLU A 88 7.55 4.04 -14.08
CA GLU A 88 7.50 5.12 -13.08
C GLU A 88 7.40 4.59 -11.64
N VAL A 89 6.87 3.38 -11.45
CA VAL A 89 6.57 2.84 -10.10
C VAL A 89 7.41 1.63 -9.70
N ARG A 90 8.10 1.02 -10.66
CA ARG A 90 9.04 -0.06 -10.42
C ARG A 90 10.36 0.48 -9.84
N GLY A 91 10.85 1.58 -10.38
CA GLY A 91 12.03 2.29 -9.88
C GLY A 91 11.79 2.85 -8.47
N THR A 92 12.76 2.70 -7.57
CA THR A 92 12.61 3.24 -6.20
C THR A 92 12.72 4.77 -6.18
N ASP A 93 13.62 5.34 -6.98
CA ASP A 93 13.76 6.80 -7.12
C ASP A 93 12.58 7.38 -7.90
N ASP A 94 12.23 6.80 -9.06
CA ASP A 94 11.06 7.23 -9.86
C ASP A 94 9.76 7.18 -9.04
N TRP A 95 9.59 6.14 -8.21
CA TRP A 95 8.46 6.05 -7.30
C TRP A 95 8.42 7.20 -6.29
N ARG A 96 9.58 7.60 -5.73
CA ARG A 96 9.63 8.72 -4.78
C ARG A 96 9.24 10.01 -5.45
N ASP A 97 9.87 10.34 -6.58
CA ASP A 97 9.54 11.51 -7.38
C ASP A 97 8.05 11.55 -7.74
N TRP A 98 7.50 10.41 -8.18
CA TRP A 98 6.09 10.29 -8.49
C TRP A 98 5.20 10.56 -7.27
N THR A 99 5.52 9.96 -6.12
CA THR A 99 4.73 10.18 -4.90
C THR A 99 4.78 11.63 -4.42
N GLU A 100 5.94 12.30 -4.50
CA GLU A 100 6.07 13.71 -4.13
C GLU A 100 5.27 14.62 -5.07
N LEU A 101 5.26 14.35 -6.37
CA LEU A 101 4.48 15.11 -7.34
C LEU A 101 2.96 14.97 -7.10
N ASN A 102 2.50 13.77 -6.73
CA ASN A 102 1.08 13.45 -6.62
C ASN A 102 0.50 13.66 -5.21
N ILE A 103 1.32 13.90 -4.20
CA ILE A 103 0.86 14.02 -2.81
C ILE A 103 -0.10 15.19 -2.59
N HIS A 104 0.02 16.24 -3.40
CA HIS A 104 -0.79 17.45 -3.35
C HIS A 104 -2.21 17.23 -3.88
N LEU A 105 -2.43 16.22 -4.74
CA LEU A 105 -3.75 15.86 -5.27
C LEU A 105 -4.67 15.22 -4.22
N LEU A 106 -4.15 14.96 -3.01
CA LEU A 106 -4.90 14.41 -1.88
C LEU A 106 -5.39 15.47 -0.91
N GLU A 107 -5.02 16.74 -1.10
CA GLU A 107 -5.34 17.86 -0.19
C GLU A 107 -6.52 18.73 -0.68
N GLU A 108 -7.23 18.31 -1.73
CA GLU A 108 -8.44 18.95 -2.28
C GLU A 108 -9.74 18.24 -1.89
#